data_AF-A0A7Y2EE49-F1
#
_entry.id   AF-A0A7Y2EE49-F1
#
_cell.length_a   1.000
_cell.length_b   1.000
_cell.length_c   1.000
_cell.angle_alpha   90.00
_cell.angle_beta   90.00
_cell.angle_gamma   90.00
#
_symmetry.space_group_name_H-M   'P 1'
#
loop_
_entity.id
_entity.type
_entity.pdbx_description
1 polymer ?
#
loop_
_entity_poly.entity_id
_entity_poly.type
_entity_poly.pdbx_seq_one_letter_code
_entity_poly.pdbx_strand_id
1 'polypeptide(L)'
;SNADDSRIKGYTFNAKNDQNRIKAFIDKLLLHRIKVYNSTDGGYVVPTKQPQYRMVQTMFETYDKYRDSVYYDASAWSVANFYNMNYQAVNSLKLGDEITDAENIVSVKPFDRSEYAYILDWDDYNTPAALYYLQKKGLVLASAFKPFTVKSGNGTQKFNYGALVLPVQLQKKDSQQVYELVKEAQQKFQIPVHTVSTGLNISGVDLGSRFVKPLSEPKVAMLIGNGVRSYEAGEVWHLLDTRVHMPITKIPMRNLGRVDLSKYETLVMVSGNYQLSDTEKDKIISWVKQGNTLVTIGSASEYIIEKKWVKEQLTKVEKDSLAVPERLPYVDADEHLGKESVGGIILKTSLDVTHPLGFGYRDKVIPVYKNNEVWLAPSKNEYATVAKYTSDPHIDGFITEKNMEQYLKPSASLITSPLGSGRVVMFADNPNFRGSWYGTNKLFLNALFLGEHIEIPN
;
A
#
# COMPACT_ATOMS: atom_id res chain seq x y z
N SER A 1 30.82 20.41 -13.65
CA SER A 1 29.50 20.63 -13.00
C SER A 1 29.37 19.64 -11.85
N ASN A 2 28.52 19.87 -10.83
CA ASN A 2 28.38 18.92 -9.71
C ASN A 2 28.14 17.46 -10.16
N ALA A 3 27.50 17.26 -11.32
CA ALA A 3 27.30 15.94 -11.93
C ALA A 3 28.58 15.32 -12.51
N ASP A 4 29.50 16.14 -13.05
CA ASP A 4 30.79 15.66 -13.56
C ASP A 4 31.71 15.22 -12.41
N ASP A 5 31.66 15.93 -11.29
CA ASP A 5 32.49 15.69 -10.10
C ASP A 5 31.96 14.53 -9.23
N SER A 6 30.68 14.18 -9.36
CA SER A 6 30.07 13.03 -8.66
C SER A 6 30.56 11.70 -9.24
N ARG A 7 30.82 10.73 -8.36
CA ARG A 7 31.11 9.33 -8.76
C ARG A 7 29.87 8.63 -9.32
N ILE A 8 28.67 9.05 -8.90
CA ILE A 8 27.40 8.48 -9.37
C ILE A 8 27.04 9.10 -10.72
N LYS A 9 27.13 8.29 -11.77
CA LYS A 9 26.84 8.71 -13.15
C LYS A 9 25.37 8.50 -13.53
N GLY A 10 24.62 7.70 -12.77
CA GLY A 10 23.18 7.54 -12.94
C GLY A 10 22.57 6.59 -11.92
N TYR A 11 21.29 6.32 -12.10
CA TYR A 11 20.52 5.34 -11.34
C TYR A 11 19.83 4.38 -12.29
N THR A 12 20.01 3.08 -12.10
CA THR A 12 19.19 2.05 -12.75
C THR A 12 17.98 1.75 -11.88
N PHE A 13 16.85 1.42 -12.48
CA PHE A 13 15.67 1.02 -11.72
C PHE A 13 14.78 0.03 -12.49
N ASN A 14 14.01 -0.77 -11.74
CA ASN A 14 13.01 -1.69 -12.28
C ASN A 14 11.94 -2.06 -11.22
N ALA A 15 10.85 -2.65 -11.70
CA ALA A 15 9.90 -3.44 -10.91
C ALA A 15 9.35 -4.60 -11.77
N LYS A 16 10.07 -5.72 -11.77
CA LYS A 16 9.89 -6.81 -12.76
C LYS A 16 8.46 -7.33 -12.95
N ASN A 17 7.61 -7.23 -11.93
CA ASN A 17 6.26 -7.83 -11.92
C ASN A 17 5.13 -6.78 -11.87
N ASP A 18 5.46 -5.49 -12.00
CA ASP A 18 4.48 -4.40 -11.89
C ASP A 18 4.80 -3.30 -12.90
N GLN A 19 4.36 -3.51 -14.15
CA GLN A 19 4.65 -2.60 -15.25
C GLN A 19 3.91 -1.27 -15.11
N ASN A 20 2.69 -1.28 -14.56
CA ASN A 20 1.94 -0.04 -14.33
C ASN A 20 2.57 0.85 -13.25
N ARG A 21 3.21 0.27 -12.22
CA ARG A 21 3.98 1.06 -11.25
C ARG A 21 5.26 1.66 -11.84
N ILE A 22 5.95 0.92 -12.72
CA ILE A 22 7.06 1.46 -13.52
C ILE A 22 6.57 2.62 -14.38
N LYS A 23 5.47 2.42 -15.13
CA LYS A 23 4.88 3.44 -16.00
C LYS A 23 4.56 4.71 -15.23
N ALA A 24 3.93 4.58 -14.06
CA ALA A 24 3.62 5.73 -13.21
C ALA A 24 4.89 6.44 -12.71
N PHE A 25 5.96 5.71 -12.39
CA PHE A 25 7.22 6.32 -11.99
C PHE A 25 7.91 7.05 -13.16
N ILE A 26 7.96 6.44 -14.34
CA ILE A 26 8.50 7.06 -15.56
C ILE A 26 7.70 8.31 -15.93
N ASP A 27 6.37 8.24 -15.92
CA ASP A 27 5.49 9.39 -16.16
C ASP A 27 5.84 10.55 -15.22
N LYS A 28 6.08 10.24 -13.93
CA LYS A 28 6.50 11.24 -12.95
C LYS A 28 7.87 11.84 -13.26
N LEU A 29 8.85 11.04 -13.69
CA LEU A 29 10.17 11.53 -14.10
C LEU A 29 10.05 12.47 -15.31
N LEU A 30 9.29 12.07 -16.33
CA LEU A 30 9.07 12.85 -17.56
C LEU A 30 8.31 14.15 -17.30
N LEU A 31 7.31 14.14 -16.41
CA LEU A 31 6.61 15.35 -15.97
C LEU A 31 7.56 16.41 -15.41
N HIS A 32 8.61 15.97 -14.71
CA HIS A 32 9.68 16.83 -14.19
C HIS A 32 10.82 17.07 -15.18
N ARG A 33 10.65 16.68 -16.45
CA ARG A 33 11.62 16.79 -17.54
C ARG A 33 12.95 16.06 -17.26
N ILE A 34 12.89 15.00 -16.46
CA ILE A 34 14.04 14.12 -16.24
C ILE A 34 14.14 13.17 -17.43
N LYS A 35 15.32 13.13 -18.05
CA LYS A 35 15.63 12.18 -19.12
C LYS A 35 15.77 10.77 -18.57
N VAL A 36 15.08 9.83 -19.21
CA VAL A 36 15.09 8.41 -18.87
C VAL A 36 15.41 7.62 -20.14
N TYR A 37 16.15 6.52 -20.00
CA TYR A 37 16.54 5.66 -21.10
C TYR A 37 16.23 4.21 -20.77
N ASN A 38 16.03 3.39 -21.80
CA ASN A 38 16.13 1.95 -21.65
C ASN A 38 17.55 1.59 -21.22
N SER A 39 17.70 0.60 -20.34
CA SER A 39 19.00 0.04 -19.98
C SER A 39 19.31 -1.16 -20.87
N THR A 40 20.52 -1.24 -21.44
CA THR A 40 20.92 -2.43 -22.23
C THR A 40 21.05 -3.69 -21.39
N ASP A 41 21.14 -3.56 -20.06
CA ASP A 41 21.14 -4.68 -19.09
C ASP A 41 19.72 -5.06 -18.63
N GLY A 42 18.69 -4.43 -19.21
CA GLY A 42 17.30 -4.57 -18.80
C GLY A 42 16.86 -3.54 -17.76
N GLY A 43 15.58 -3.18 -17.80
CA GLY A 43 15.02 -2.10 -16.99
C GLY A 43 15.34 -0.72 -17.56
N TYR A 44 15.49 0.27 -16.69
CA TYR A 44 15.60 1.68 -17.06
C TYR A 44 16.79 2.35 -16.38
N VAL A 45 17.26 3.44 -16.95
CA VAL A 45 18.38 4.22 -16.41
C VAL A 45 18.14 5.72 -16.52
N VAL A 46 18.46 6.45 -15.44
CA VAL A 46 18.43 7.91 -15.37
C VAL A 46 19.86 8.43 -15.20
N PRO A 47 20.44 9.12 -16.19
CA PRO A 47 21.76 9.72 -16.04
C PRO A 47 21.73 10.91 -15.07
N THR A 48 22.77 11.11 -14.27
CA THR A 48 22.89 12.33 -13.45
C THR A 48 23.30 13.55 -14.27
N LYS A 49 24.03 13.34 -15.37
CA LYS A 49 24.48 14.40 -16.29
C LYS A 49 23.34 14.89 -17.19
N GLN A 50 22.45 15.68 -16.61
CA GLN A 50 21.34 16.35 -17.29
C GLN A 50 20.97 17.66 -16.56
N PRO A 51 20.24 18.60 -17.20
CA PRO A 51 19.89 19.88 -16.55
C PRO A 51 19.15 19.71 -15.22
N GLN A 52 18.38 18.63 -15.07
CA GLN A 52 17.56 18.29 -13.91
C GLN A 52 18.35 17.55 -12.82
N TYR A 53 19.68 17.64 -12.78
CA TYR A 53 20.55 16.90 -11.83
C TYR A 53 20.01 16.87 -10.40
N ARG A 54 19.66 18.02 -9.80
CA ARG A 54 19.13 18.08 -8.43
C ARG A 54 17.80 17.34 -8.27
N MET A 55 16.94 17.38 -9.28
CA MET A 55 15.69 16.61 -9.26
C MET A 55 15.96 15.11 -9.36
N VAL A 56 16.96 14.68 -10.13
CA VAL A 56 17.41 13.28 -10.12
C VAL A 56 17.83 12.87 -8.72
N GLN A 57 18.57 13.71 -7.99
CA GLN A 57 18.91 13.44 -6.59
C GLN A 57 17.66 13.28 -5.73
N THR A 58 16.70 14.20 -5.81
CA THR A 58 15.40 14.13 -5.12
C THR A 58 14.59 12.87 -5.46
N MET A 59 14.78 12.26 -6.63
CA MET A 59 14.07 11.03 -7.02
C MET A 59 14.70 9.77 -6.42
N PHE A 60 16.01 9.74 -6.20
CA PHE A 60 16.74 8.49 -5.89
C PHE A 60 17.65 8.54 -4.65
N GLU A 61 18.27 9.67 -4.34
CA GLU A 61 19.18 9.76 -3.19
C GLU A 61 18.42 9.63 -1.87
N THR A 62 19.14 9.14 -0.86
CA THR A 62 18.69 9.01 0.53
C THR A 62 19.84 9.45 1.43
N TYR A 63 19.53 9.97 2.62
CA TYR A 63 20.53 10.53 3.52
C TYR A 63 20.33 10.04 4.96
N ASP A 64 21.45 9.67 5.60
CA ASP A 64 21.51 9.25 7.00
C ASP A 64 21.96 10.38 7.94
N LYS A 65 22.59 11.42 7.40
CA LYS A 65 23.17 12.52 8.17
C LYS A 65 22.55 13.84 7.81
N TYR A 66 22.12 14.55 8.84
CA TYR A 66 21.42 15.81 8.73
C TYR A 66 22.14 16.90 9.52
N ARG A 67 22.15 18.13 8.99
CA ARG A 67 22.79 19.27 9.67
C ARG A 67 21.91 19.85 10.77
N ASP A 68 20.60 19.86 10.53
CA ASP A 68 19.60 20.40 11.44
C ASP A 68 18.77 19.25 12.04
N SER A 69 18.27 19.43 13.27
CA SER A 69 17.47 18.42 14.00
C SER A 69 15.99 18.78 14.11
N VAL A 70 15.57 19.91 13.56
CA VAL A 70 14.17 20.39 13.59
C VAL A 70 13.67 20.49 12.16
N TYR A 71 12.59 19.78 11.87
CA TYR A 71 11.96 19.73 10.54
C TYR A 71 10.51 20.19 10.63
N TYR A 72 10.12 21.08 9.72
CA TYR A 72 8.78 21.67 9.70
C TYR A 72 7.67 20.69 9.27
N ASP A 73 7.97 19.72 8.38
CA ASP A 73 6.93 18.87 7.76
C ASP A 73 7.44 17.53 7.19
N ALA A 74 8.54 17.54 6.42
CA ALA A 74 9.14 16.34 5.82
C ALA A 74 10.67 16.39 5.94
N SER A 75 11.29 15.35 6.50
CA SER A 75 12.76 15.22 6.58
C SER A 75 13.34 14.25 5.54
N ALA A 76 12.50 13.36 4.99
CA ALA A 76 12.87 12.40 3.97
C ALA A 76 12.17 12.67 2.63
N TRP A 77 12.91 12.50 1.53
CA TRP A 77 12.36 12.58 0.20
C TRP A 77 13.15 11.75 -0.82
N SER A 78 12.61 10.56 -1.12
CA SER A 78 13.12 9.67 -2.16
C SER A 78 11.95 9.05 -2.90
N VAL A 79 11.62 9.58 -4.08
CA VAL A 79 10.41 9.20 -4.83
C VAL A 79 10.49 7.74 -5.30
N ALA A 80 11.68 7.22 -5.61
CA ALA A 80 11.87 5.81 -5.92
C ALA A 80 11.36 4.90 -4.78
N ASN A 81 11.56 5.30 -3.52
CA ASN A 81 11.02 4.60 -2.36
C ASN A 81 9.49 4.73 -2.24
N PHE A 82 8.91 5.89 -2.59
CA PHE A 82 7.44 6.06 -2.58
C PHE A 82 6.75 5.06 -3.53
N TYR A 83 7.44 4.72 -4.62
CA TYR A 83 6.98 3.77 -5.63
C TYR A 83 7.45 2.33 -5.36
N ASN A 84 8.16 2.06 -4.26
CA ASN A 84 8.80 0.76 -4.00
C ASN A 84 9.57 0.25 -5.23
N MET A 85 10.37 1.13 -5.85
CA MET A 85 11.22 0.79 -6.99
C MET A 85 12.49 0.12 -6.51
N ASN A 86 12.91 -0.96 -7.17
CA ASN A 86 14.25 -1.49 -6.99
C ASN A 86 15.20 -0.64 -7.83
N TYR A 87 16.03 0.18 -7.19
CA TYR A 87 16.96 1.08 -7.86
C TYR A 87 18.38 0.94 -7.31
N GLN A 88 19.36 1.31 -8.14
CA GLN A 88 20.78 1.24 -7.78
C GLN A 88 21.55 2.41 -8.40
N ALA A 89 22.40 3.05 -7.62
CA ALA A 89 23.37 4.02 -8.12
C ALA A 89 24.46 3.32 -8.94
N VAL A 90 24.81 3.87 -10.10
CA VAL A 90 25.81 3.32 -11.01
C VAL A 90 26.89 4.34 -11.36
N ASN A 91 28.13 3.85 -11.49
CA ASN A 91 29.30 4.67 -11.84
C ASN A 91 29.58 4.69 -13.35
N SER A 92 28.87 3.86 -14.12
CA SER A 92 28.91 3.83 -15.58
C SER A 92 27.49 3.68 -16.12
N LEU A 93 27.24 4.25 -17.30
CA LEU A 93 25.93 4.27 -17.93
C LEU A 93 25.88 3.31 -19.12
N LYS A 94 24.79 2.58 -19.23
CA LYS A 94 24.46 1.72 -20.36
C LYS A 94 23.13 2.18 -20.96
N LEU A 95 23.21 3.23 -21.77
CA LEU A 95 22.04 3.87 -22.36
C LEU A 95 21.61 3.13 -23.64
N GLY A 96 20.35 2.72 -23.67
CA GLY A 96 19.62 2.40 -24.90
C GLY A 96 18.82 3.61 -25.37
N ASP A 97 17.65 3.37 -25.97
CA ASP A 97 16.79 4.42 -26.50
C ASP A 97 16.24 5.36 -25.40
N GLU A 98 16.17 6.66 -25.72
CA GLU A 98 15.55 7.67 -24.86
C GLU A 98 14.04 7.46 -24.81
N ILE A 99 13.47 7.55 -23.61
CA ILE A 99 12.03 7.46 -23.38
C ILE A 99 11.48 8.88 -23.32
N THR A 100 10.58 9.20 -24.24
CA THR A 100 9.99 10.55 -24.38
C THR A 100 8.56 10.64 -23.87
N ASP A 101 7.86 9.51 -23.74
CA ASP A 101 6.51 9.41 -23.18
C ASP A 101 6.34 8.09 -22.41
N ALA A 102 5.30 8.04 -21.57
CA ALA A 102 4.99 6.85 -20.77
C ALA A 102 3.94 5.93 -21.42
N GLU A 103 3.42 6.26 -22.61
CA GLU A 103 2.26 5.56 -23.20
C GLU A 103 2.61 4.10 -23.54
N ASN A 104 3.81 3.90 -24.07
CA ASN A 104 4.28 2.60 -24.56
C ASN A 104 5.10 1.79 -23.55
N ILE A 105 5.16 2.22 -22.28
CA ILE A 105 5.89 1.49 -21.22
C ILE A 105 5.24 0.15 -20.91
N VAL A 106 3.91 0.09 -20.95
CA VAL A 106 3.15 -1.13 -20.70
C VAL A 106 2.69 -1.71 -22.02
N SER A 107 3.07 -2.95 -22.30
CA SER A 107 2.63 -3.68 -23.47
C SER A 107 1.88 -4.94 -23.04
N VAL A 108 0.55 -4.86 -23.08
CA VAL A 108 -0.32 -6.00 -22.82
C VAL A 108 -0.49 -6.83 -24.09
N LYS A 109 -0.12 -8.11 -24.02
CA LYS A 109 -0.33 -9.03 -25.13
C LYS A 109 -1.82 -9.36 -25.26
N PRO A 110 -2.35 -9.44 -26.49
CA PRO A 110 -3.68 -9.98 -26.73
C PRO A 110 -3.80 -11.39 -26.14
N PHE A 111 -4.99 -11.73 -25.67
CA PHE A 111 -5.32 -13.05 -25.16
C PHE A 111 -6.53 -13.62 -25.90
N ASP A 112 -6.58 -14.94 -25.99
CA ASP A 112 -7.63 -15.66 -26.70
C ASP A 112 -8.87 -15.85 -25.83
N ARG A 113 -10.03 -16.02 -26.46
CA ARG A 113 -11.26 -16.37 -25.75
C ARG A 113 -11.09 -17.72 -25.05
N SER A 114 -11.48 -17.78 -23.77
CA SER A 114 -11.62 -19.01 -23.00
C SER A 114 -13.08 -19.35 -22.79
N GLU A 115 -13.39 -20.65 -22.82
CA GLU A 115 -14.66 -21.19 -22.31
C GLU A 115 -14.55 -21.60 -20.83
N TYR A 116 -13.35 -21.56 -20.24
CA TYR A 116 -13.10 -22.03 -18.88
C TYR A 116 -12.82 -20.88 -17.90
N ALA A 117 -11.67 -20.21 -17.97
CA ALA A 117 -11.33 -19.11 -17.08
C ALA A 117 -10.33 -18.11 -17.67
N TYR A 118 -10.32 -16.90 -17.11
CA TYR A 118 -9.26 -15.90 -17.26
C TYR A 118 -8.55 -15.67 -15.92
N ILE A 119 -7.26 -15.38 -15.95
CA ILE A 119 -6.46 -15.07 -14.77
C ILE A 119 -5.80 -13.71 -14.92
N LEU A 120 -5.95 -12.86 -13.91
CA LEU A 120 -5.34 -11.53 -13.82
C LEU A 120 -4.32 -11.54 -12.68
N ASP A 121 -3.11 -11.03 -12.91
CA ASP A 121 -2.08 -10.97 -11.88
C ASP A 121 -2.39 -9.84 -10.88
N TRP A 122 -2.44 -10.17 -9.59
CA TRP A 122 -2.64 -9.20 -8.52
C TRP A 122 -1.37 -8.39 -8.20
N ASP A 123 -0.21 -8.82 -8.70
CA ASP A 123 1.05 -8.10 -8.56
C ASP A 123 1.01 -6.72 -9.26
N ASP A 124 0.27 -6.59 -10.37
CA ASP A 124 0.16 -5.33 -11.10
C ASP A 124 -0.62 -4.26 -10.30
N TYR A 125 -0.16 -3.02 -10.35
CA TYR A 125 -0.75 -1.91 -9.59
C TYR A 125 -2.21 -1.62 -9.96
N ASN A 126 -2.60 -1.79 -11.23
CA ASN A 126 -3.93 -1.43 -11.72
C ASN A 126 -4.99 -2.54 -11.56
N THR A 127 -4.60 -3.75 -11.13
CA THR A 127 -5.52 -4.88 -11.00
C THR A 127 -6.69 -4.64 -10.04
N PRO A 128 -6.55 -3.93 -8.90
CA PRO A 128 -7.72 -3.56 -8.07
C PRO A 128 -8.76 -2.72 -8.82
N ALA A 129 -8.33 -1.81 -9.69
CA ALA A 129 -9.23 -1.00 -10.53
C ALA A 129 -9.97 -1.87 -11.56
N ALA A 130 -9.26 -2.80 -12.18
CA ALA A 130 -9.84 -3.76 -13.12
C ALA A 130 -10.85 -4.71 -12.44
N LEU A 131 -10.53 -5.20 -11.23
CA LEU A 131 -11.44 -6.02 -10.44
C LEU A 131 -12.76 -5.28 -10.18
N TYR A 132 -12.69 -4.06 -9.65
CA TYR A 132 -13.87 -3.25 -9.37
C TYR A 132 -14.68 -2.98 -10.65
N TYR A 133 -14.00 -2.65 -11.75
CA TYR A 133 -14.62 -2.42 -13.04
C TYR A 133 -15.42 -3.65 -13.52
N LEU A 134 -14.82 -4.83 -13.47
CA LEU A 134 -15.45 -6.08 -13.89
C LEU A 134 -16.63 -6.45 -12.97
N GLN A 135 -16.49 -6.26 -11.65
CA GLN A 135 -17.58 -6.47 -10.69
C GLN A 135 -18.76 -5.54 -10.96
N LYS A 136 -18.51 -4.25 -11.25
CA LYS A 136 -19.56 -3.30 -11.67
C LYS A 136 -20.27 -3.67 -12.96
N LYS A 137 -19.62 -4.44 -13.83
CA LYS A 137 -20.23 -5.02 -15.04
C LYS A 137 -20.95 -6.34 -14.78
N GLY A 138 -21.03 -6.77 -13.51
CA GLY A 138 -21.76 -7.94 -13.06
C GLY A 138 -20.98 -9.25 -13.17
N LEU A 139 -19.64 -9.19 -13.30
CA LEU A 139 -18.79 -10.38 -13.26
C LEU A 139 -18.36 -10.70 -11.83
N VAL A 140 -18.26 -11.98 -11.53
CA VAL A 140 -17.81 -12.49 -10.22
C VAL A 140 -16.42 -13.09 -10.39
N LEU A 141 -15.46 -12.53 -9.68
CA LEU A 141 -14.08 -13.00 -9.65
C LEU A 141 -13.78 -13.62 -8.27
N ALA A 142 -12.81 -14.51 -8.24
CA ALA A 142 -12.24 -15.08 -7.02
C ALA A 142 -10.76 -14.70 -6.91
N SER A 143 -10.21 -14.73 -5.69
CA SER A 143 -8.78 -14.56 -5.45
C SER A 143 -8.14 -15.86 -4.97
N ALA A 144 -6.93 -16.15 -5.44
CA ALA A 144 -6.13 -17.28 -5.01
C ALA A 144 -5.27 -16.94 -3.78
N PHE A 145 -5.49 -17.66 -2.68
CA PHE A 145 -4.78 -17.50 -1.40
C PHE A 145 -3.50 -18.33 -1.31
N LYS A 146 -3.12 -19.01 -2.40
CA LYS A 146 -1.84 -19.71 -2.55
C LYS A 146 -1.36 -19.56 -3.99
N PRO A 147 -0.04 -19.51 -4.21
CA PRO A 147 0.52 -19.46 -5.56
C PRO A 147 0.25 -20.77 -6.30
N PHE A 148 0.18 -20.67 -7.63
CA PHE A 148 -0.07 -21.80 -8.51
C PHE A 148 0.53 -21.55 -9.90
N THR A 149 0.68 -22.62 -10.68
CA THR A 149 1.21 -22.58 -12.04
C THR A 149 0.22 -23.24 -12.98
N VAL A 150 -0.12 -22.56 -14.07
CA VAL A 150 -1.04 -23.07 -15.10
C VAL A 150 -0.35 -23.11 -16.46
N LYS A 151 -0.91 -23.91 -17.36
CA LYS A 151 -0.63 -23.77 -18.78
C LYS A 151 -1.47 -22.61 -19.33
N SER A 152 -0.83 -21.65 -19.98
CA SER A 152 -1.51 -20.54 -20.66
C SER A 152 -0.96 -20.43 -22.08
N GLY A 153 -1.81 -20.72 -23.06
CA GLY A 153 -1.40 -20.91 -24.46
C GLY A 153 -0.31 -21.99 -24.59
N ASN A 154 0.81 -21.65 -25.22
CA ASN A 154 1.96 -22.53 -25.43
C ASN A 154 2.98 -22.52 -24.27
N GLY A 155 2.76 -21.71 -23.23
CA GLY A 155 3.68 -21.53 -22.12
C GLY A 155 3.12 -21.95 -20.77
N THR A 156 3.97 -21.84 -19.76
CA THR A 156 3.61 -21.96 -18.35
C THR A 156 3.70 -20.61 -17.67
N GLN A 157 2.67 -20.26 -16.89
CA GLN A 157 2.61 -19.02 -16.14
C GLN A 157 2.44 -19.33 -14.65
N LYS A 158 3.32 -18.75 -13.83
CA LYS A 158 3.24 -18.82 -12.37
C LYS A 158 2.54 -17.57 -11.85
N PHE A 159 1.58 -17.78 -10.96
CA PHE A 159 0.81 -16.73 -10.30
C PHE A 159 1.14 -16.68 -8.81
N ASN A 160 1.20 -15.45 -8.29
CA ASN A 160 1.48 -15.17 -6.90
C ASN A 160 0.18 -15.19 -6.05
N TYR A 161 0.32 -14.99 -4.74
CA TYR A 161 -0.81 -14.72 -3.86
C TYR A 161 -1.66 -13.55 -4.35
N GLY A 162 -2.97 -13.70 -4.29
CA GLY A 162 -3.93 -12.68 -4.68
C GLY A 162 -4.44 -12.77 -6.12
N ALA A 163 -3.78 -13.56 -6.98
CA ALA A 163 -4.14 -13.67 -8.39
C ALA A 163 -5.65 -13.93 -8.58
N LEU A 164 -6.26 -13.17 -9.48
CA LEU A 164 -7.69 -13.22 -9.68
C LEU A 164 -8.04 -14.29 -10.71
N VAL A 165 -9.05 -15.08 -10.39
CA VAL A 165 -9.60 -16.11 -11.25
C VAL A 165 -11.02 -15.70 -11.63
N LEU A 166 -11.27 -15.56 -12.93
CA LEU A 166 -12.60 -15.30 -13.49
C LEU A 166 -13.08 -16.58 -14.18
N PRO A 167 -13.88 -17.42 -13.51
CA PRO A 167 -14.47 -18.61 -14.12
C PRO A 167 -15.59 -18.21 -15.08
N VAL A 168 -15.52 -18.62 -16.34
CA VAL A 168 -16.46 -18.22 -17.42
C VAL A 168 -17.84 -18.84 -17.22
N GLN A 169 -17.89 -20.15 -16.93
CA GLN A 169 -19.15 -20.90 -16.81
C GLN A 169 -19.98 -20.53 -15.57
N LEU A 170 -19.39 -19.83 -14.59
CA LEU A 170 -20.10 -19.40 -13.38
C LEU A 170 -20.70 -17.99 -13.51
N GLN A 171 -20.51 -17.33 -14.65
CA GLN A 171 -21.03 -15.98 -14.88
C GLN A 171 -22.49 -16.02 -15.32
N LYS A 172 -23.22 -14.93 -15.03
CA LYS A 172 -24.57 -14.70 -15.57
C LYS A 172 -24.57 -14.22 -17.02
N LYS A 173 -23.40 -14.14 -17.65
CA LYS A 173 -23.16 -13.67 -19.02
C LYS A 173 -22.55 -14.80 -19.83
N ASP A 174 -22.78 -14.80 -21.14
CA ASP A 174 -22.16 -15.79 -22.03
C ASP A 174 -20.64 -15.54 -22.18
N SER A 175 -19.93 -16.54 -22.72
CA SER A 175 -18.47 -16.50 -22.83
C SER A 175 -17.94 -15.39 -23.74
N GLN A 176 -18.73 -14.97 -24.74
CA GLN A 176 -18.38 -13.87 -25.65
C GLN A 176 -18.46 -12.53 -24.91
N GLN A 177 -19.54 -12.29 -24.17
CA GLN A 177 -19.70 -11.08 -23.35
C GLN A 177 -18.65 -10.99 -22.25
N VAL A 178 -18.32 -12.11 -21.60
CA VAL A 178 -17.25 -12.15 -20.59
C VAL A 178 -15.91 -11.78 -21.23
N TYR A 179 -15.58 -12.37 -22.39
CA TYR A 179 -14.36 -12.06 -23.12
C TYR A 179 -14.24 -10.57 -23.46
N GLU A 180 -15.31 -9.97 -23.99
CA GLU A 180 -15.33 -8.56 -24.37
C GLU A 180 -15.12 -7.64 -23.17
N LEU A 181 -15.76 -7.92 -22.03
CA LEU A 181 -15.59 -7.15 -20.80
C LEU A 181 -14.17 -7.27 -20.22
N VAL A 182 -13.59 -8.48 -20.24
CA VAL A 182 -12.20 -8.69 -19.78
C VAL A 182 -11.21 -7.99 -20.73
N LYS A 183 -11.47 -8.01 -22.03
CA LYS A 183 -10.65 -7.32 -23.03
C LYS A 183 -10.73 -5.80 -22.85
N GLU A 184 -11.91 -5.26 -22.60
CA GLU A 184 -12.09 -3.84 -22.28
C GLU A 184 -11.31 -3.46 -21.00
N ALA A 185 -11.40 -4.29 -19.95
CA ALA A 185 -10.65 -4.06 -18.71
C ALA A 185 -9.11 -4.11 -18.94
N GLN A 186 -8.62 -5.10 -19.70
CA GLN A 186 -7.21 -5.17 -20.08
C GLN A 186 -6.75 -3.89 -20.79
N GLN A 187 -7.51 -3.43 -21.78
CA GLN A 187 -7.14 -2.24 -22.56
C GLN A 187 -7.17 -0.98 -21.71
N LYS A 188 -8.23 -0.82 -20.91
CA LYS A 188 -8.44 0.36 -20.07
C LYS A 188 -7.41 0.50 -18.95
N PHE A 189 -7.07 -0.60 -18.30
CA PHE A 189 -6.17 -0.60 -17.13
C PHE A 189 -4.76 -1.07 -17.46
N GLN A 190 -4.50 -1.47 -18.71
CA GLN A 190 -3.23 -1.99 -19.21
C GLN A 190 -2.69 -3.12 -18.32
N ILE A 191 -3.55 -4.07 -17.94
CA ILE A 191 -3.16 -5.21 -17.10
C ILE A 191 -2.95 -6.51 -17.90
N PRO A 192 -1.96 -7.35 -17.54
CA PRO A 192 -1.84 -8.68 -18.14
C PRO A 192 -3.05 -9.56 -17.83
N VAL A 193 -3.56 -10.23 -18.86
CA VAL A 193 -4.65 -11.22 -18.74
C VAL A 193 -4.19 -12.51 -19.38
N HIS A 194 -4.44 -13.63 -18.71
CA HIS A 194 -4.03 -14.94 -19.14
C HIS A 194 -5.24 -15.85 -19.34
N THR A 195 -5.34 -16.44 -20.53
CA THR A 195 -6.35 -17.43 -20.88
C THR A 195 -5.95 -18.78 -20.29
N VAL A 196 -6.91 -19.45 -19.64
CA VAL A 196 -6.75 -20.82 -19.16
C VAL A 196 -7.88 -21.66 -19.71
N SER A 197 -7.54 -22.73 -20.42
CA SER A 197 -8.51 -23.58 -21.12
C SER A 197 -8.99 -24.78 -20.31
N THR A 198 -8.31 -25.14 -19.21
CA THR A 198 -8.66 -26.29 -18.36
C THR A 198 -8.45 -25.96 -16.89
N GLY A 199 -9.11 -26.72 -15.99
CA GLY A 199 -8.89 -26.61 -14.55
C GLY A 199 -7.64 -27.30 -14.04
N LEU A 200 -6.83 -27.89 -14.92
CA LEU A 200 -5.63 -28.64 -14.55
C LEU A 200 -4.48 -27.68 -14.29
N ASN A 201 -4.03 -27.65 -13.04
CA ASN A 201 -2.84 -26.91 -12.65
C ASN A 201 -1.61 -27.79 -12.72
N ILE A 202 -0.48 -27.19 -13.08
CA ILE A 202 0.81 -27.88 -13.19
C ILE A 202 1.42 -28.04 -11.81
N SER A 203 1.26 -27.03 -10.94
CA SER A 203 1.69 -27.06 -9.55
C SER A 203 0.94 -26.01 -8.71
N GLY A 204 0.90 -26.21 -7.40
CA GLY A 204 0.20 -25.32 -6.46
C GLY A 204 -1.25 -25.72 -6.24
N VAL A 205 -2.11 -24.75 -5.90
CA VAL A 205 -3.55 -25.01 -5.64
C VAL A 205 -4.34 -25.12 -6.93
N ASP A 206 -5.33 -26.01 -6.97
CA ASP A 206 -6.28 -26.10 -8.08
C ASP A 206 -7.26 -24.92 -8.11
N LEU A 207 -7.72 -24.55 -9.32
CA LEU A 207 -8.65 -23.43 -9.53
C LEU A 207 -10.02 -23.64 -8.87
N GLY A 208 -10.39 -24.89 -8.58
CA GLY A 208 -11.61 -25.25 -7.84
C GLY A 208 -11.39 -25.50 -6.34
N SER A 209 -10.19 -25.28 -5.81
CA SER A 209 -9.89 -25.57 -4.41
C SER A 209 -10.45 -24.50 -3.46
N ARG A 210 -10.57 -24.84 -2.16
CA ARG A 210 -10.96 -23.89 -1.09
C ARG A 210 -10.02 -22.67 -0.94
N PHE A 211 -8.86 -22.69 -1.59
CA PHE A 211 -7.91 -21.59 -1.58
C PHE A 211 -8.19 -20.57 -2.70
N VAL A 212 -9.18 -20.81 -3.56
CA VAL A 212 -9.71 -19.84 -4.51
C VAL A 212 -11.05 -19.36 -3.99
N LYS A 213 -11.07 -18.16 -3.40
CA LYS A 213 -12.23 -17.62 -2.67
C LYS A 213 -12.92 -16.53 -3.50
N PRO A 214 -14.24 -16.59 -3.72
CA PRO A 214 -15.00 -15.51 -4.37
C PRO A 214 -14.82 -14.17 -3.65
N LEU A 215 -14.73 -13.08 -4.41
CA LEU A 215 -14.65 -11.73 -3.89
C LEU A 215 -15.97 -11.00 -4.03
N SER A 216 -16.43 -10.37 -2.95
CA SER A 216 -17.56 -9.44 -3.00
C SER A 216 -17.17 -8.10 -3.64
N GLU A 217 -18.16 -7.38 -4.18
CA GLU A 217 -17.94 -6.01 -4.62
C GLU A 217 -17.79 -5.12 -3.39
N PRO A 218 -16.66 -4.41 -3.21
CA PRO A 218 -16.37 -3.72 -1.96
C PRO A 218 -17.34 -2.56 -1.71
N LYS A 219 -18.09 -2.62 -0.59
CA LYS A 219 -18.92 -1.51 -0.10
C LYS A 219 -18.22 -0.76 1.02
N VAL A 220 -17.54 0.32 0.65
CA VAL A 220 -16.66 1.06 1.57
C VAL A 220 -17.22 2.42 1.96
N ALA A 221 -17.15 2.73 3.26
CA ALA A 221 -17.39 4.06 3.79
C ALA A 221 -16.16 4.61 4.53
N MET A 222 -16.04 5.94 4.59
CA MET A 222 -15.01 6.67 5.33
C MET A 222 -15.66 7.76 6.19
N LEU A 223 -15.17 7.93 7.43
CA LEU A 223 -15.57 9.06 8.26
C LEU A 223 -14.88 10.35 7.80
N ILE A 224 -15.63 11.47 7.77
CA ILE A 224 -15.10 12.81 7.43
C ILE A 224 -15.66 13.89 8.36
N GLY A 225 -15.03 15.07 8.36
CA GLY A 225 -15.51 16.24 9.09
C GLY A 225 -14.82 16.43 10.43
N ASN A 226 -15.53 17.00 11.42
CA ASN A 226 -14.94 17.42 12.69
C ASN A 226 -14.21 16.27 13.39
N GLY A 227 -12.95 16.52 13.76
CA GLY A 227 -12.08 15.53 14.40
C GLY A 227 -11.34 14.61 13.42
N VAL A 228 -11.64 14.61 12.12
CA VAL A 228 -10.93 13.81 11.10
C VAL A 228 -9.87 14.68 10.41
N ARG A 229 -8.66 14.16 10.21
CA ARG A 229 -7.60 14.84 9.44
C ARG A 229 -7.99 14.89 7.97
N SER A 230 -8.36 16.08 7.51
CA SER A 230 -8.83 16.33 6.14
C SER A 230 -7.83 15.92 5.06
N TYR A 231 -6.53 16.10 5.31
CA TYR A 231 -5.47 15.69 4.39
C TYR A 231 -5.51 14.18 4.11
N GLU A 232 -5.53 13.34 5.15
CA GLU A 232 -5.53 11.88 4.98
C GLU A 232 -6.86 11.36 4.40
N ALA A 233 -7.99 11.99 4.76
CA ALA A 233 -9.27 11.68 4.12
C ALA A 233 -9.25 12.03 2.62
N GLY A 234 -8.61 13.14 2.25
CA GLY A 234 -8.40 13.55 0.86
C GLY A 234 -7.50 12.58 0.09
N GLU A 235 -6.46 12.05 0.72
CA GLU A 235 -5.57 11.04 0.14
C GLU A 235 -6.28 9.71 -0.16
N VAL A 236 -7.09 9.22 0.79
CA VAL A 236 -7.95 8.04 0.59
C VAL A 236 -8.93 8.29 -0.54
N TRP A 237 -9.61 9.44 -0.53
CA TRP A 237 -10.58 9.78 -1.56
C TRP A 237 -9.91 9.84 -2.94
N HIS A 238 -8.77 10.52 -3.07
CA HIS A 238 -8.02 10.62 -4.31
C HIS A 238 -7.57 9.25 -4.83
N LEU A 239 -7.05 8.37 -3.95
CA LEU A 239 -6.65 7.01 -4.35
C LEU A 239 -7.83 6.26 -4.97
N LEU A 240 -8.97 6.24 -4.29
CA LEU A 240 -10.11 5.42 -4.71
C LEU A 240 -10.81 6.01 -5.94
N ASP A 241 -11.02 7.33 -5.98
CA ASP A 241 -11.74 8.00 -7.07
C ASP A 241 -10.90 8.12 -8.34
N THR A 242 -9.66 8.60 -8.22
CA THR A 242 -8.81 8.92 -9.37
C THR A 242 -8.07 7.70 -9.91
N ARG A 243 -7.57 6.81 -9.04
CA ARG A 243 -6.69 5.69 -9.45
C ARG A 243 -7.43 4.36 -9.56
N VAL A 244 -8.35 4.08 -8.64
CA VAL A 244 -9.13 2.82 -8.64
C VAL A 244 -10.46 2.99 -9.38
N HIS A 245 -10.91 4.22 -9.60
CA HIS A 245 -12.23 4.54 -10.15
C HIS A 245 -13.39 3.90 -9.34
N MET A 246 -13.21 3.83 -8.03
CA MET A 246 -14.16 3.34 -7.05
C MET A 246 -14.59 4.48 -6.12
N PRO A 247 -15.78 5.08 -6.34
CA PRO A 247 -16.27 6.13 -5.47
C PRO A 247 -16.45 5.64 -4.02
N ILE A 248 -15.88 6.35 -3.05
CA ILE A 248 -16.06 6.07 -1.62
C ILE A 248 -17.17 6.90 -1.00
N THR A 249 -18.03 6.24 -0.23
CA THR A 249 -19.04 6.93 0.58
C THR A 249 -18.38 7.66 1.74
N LYS A 250 -18.64 8.95 1.86
CA LYS A 250 -18.09 9.80 2.92
C LYS A 250 -19.19 10.10 3.93
N ILE A 251 -19.03 9.63 5.16
CA ILE A 251 -19.98 9.82 6.26
C ILE A 251 -19.48 10.99 7.12
N PRO A 252 -20.16 12.15 7.12
CA PRO A 252 -19.84 13.21 8.07
C PRO A 252 -20.02 12.72 9.50
N MET A 253 -19.08 13.05 10.39
CA MET A 253 -19.14 12.69 11.81
C MET A 253 -20.49 13.03 12.45
N ARG A 254 -21.04 14.22 12.14
CA ARG A 254 -22.38 14.66 12.59
C ARG A 254 -23.54 13.73 12.19
N ASN A 255 -23.34 12.84 11.22
CA ASN A 255 -24.35 11.91 10.72
C ASN A 255 -24.12 10.47 11.20
N LEU A 256 -22.98 10.16 11.84
CA LEU A 256 -22.59 8.79 12.18
C LEU A 256 -23.64 8.08 13.03
N GLY A 257 -24.21 8.77 14.03
CA GLY A 257 -25.30 8.23 14.85
C GLY A 257 -26.52 7.77 14.05
N ARG A 258 -26.87 8.44 12.94
CA ARG A 258 -28.09 8.17 12.14
C ARG A 258 -27.88 7.25 10.94
N VAL A 259 -26.65 7.13 10.43
CA VAL A 259 -26.37 6.34 9.22
C VAL A 259 -26.51 4.85 9.48
N ASP A 260 -27.20 4.13 8.61
CA ASP A 260 -27.22 2.67 8.64
C ASP A 260 -25.89 2.09 8.10
N LEU A 261 -25.09 1.49 8.99
CA LEU A 261 -23.79 0.90 8.63
C LEU A 261 -23.93 -0.46 7.94
N SER A 262 -25.09 -1.13 8.00
CA SER A 262 -25.29 -2.46 7.39
C SER A 262 -25.18 -2.43 5.85
N LYS A 263 -25.21 -1.24 5.25
CA LYS A 263 -25.00 -1.01 3.81
C LYS A 263 -23.54 -1.13 3.38
N TYR A 264 -22.61 -1.18 4.32
CA TYR A 264 -21.17 -1.20 4.09
C TYR A 264 -20.53 -2.42 4.76
N GLU A 265 -19.47 -2.91 4.13
CA GLU A 265 -18.66 -4.04 4.59
C GLU A 265 -17.32 -3.56 5.18
N THR A 266 -16.88 -2.36 4.80
CA THR A 266 -15.66 -1.73 5.30
C THR A 266 -15.89 -0.27 5.73
N LEU A 267 -15.32 0.11 6.87
CA LEU A 267 -15.31 1.47 7.39
C LEU A 267 -13.86 1.92 7.58
N VAL A 268 -13.52 3.09 7.04
CA VAL A 268 -12.19 3.70 7.13
C VAL A 268 -12.21 4.87 8.12
N MET A 269 -11.31 4.82 9.10
CA MET A 269 -10.99 5.92 10.01
C MET A 269 -9.53 6.33 9.82
N VAL A 270 -9.30 7.49 9.23
CA VAL A 270 -7.94 8.05 9.07
C VAL A 270 -7.48 8.76 10.35
N SER A 271 -6.25 9.27 10.41
CA SER A 271 -5.81 10.01 11.61
C SER A 271 -6.77 11.17 11.95
N GLY A 272 -6.89 11.47 13.23
CA GLY A 272 -7.82 12.46 13.75
C GLY A 272 -7.84 12.52 15.28
N ASN A 273 -8.56 13.50 15.80
CA ASN A 273 -8.97 13.61 17.21
C ASN A 273 -10.47 13.30 17.30
N TYR A 274 -10.79 12.01 17.44
CA TYR A 274 -12.16 11.52 17.47
C TYR A 274 -12.81 11.73 18.84
N GLN A 275 -14.04 12.25 18.83
CA GLN A 275 -14.87 12.45 20.02
C GLN A 275 -16.20 11.71 19.84
N LEU A 276 -16.12 10.37 19.75
CA LEU A 276 -17.31 9.54 19.57
C LEU A 276 -18.06 9.38 20.90
N SER A 277 -19.39 9.45 20.82
CA SER A 277 -20.26 9.03 21.92
C SER A 277 -20.19 7.51 22.13
N ASP A 278 -20.58 7.04 23.31
CA ASP A 278 -20.65 5.59 23.60
C ASP A 278 -21.59 4.87 22.62
N THR A 279 -22.70 5.51 22.23
CA THR A 279 -23.62 4.96 21.23
C THR A 279 -22.96 4.79 19.86
N GLU A 280 -22.17 5.77 19.40
CA GLU A 280 -21.47 5.67 18.12
C GLU A 280 -20.36 4.62 18.16
N LYS A 281 -19.63 4.55 19.29
CA LYS A 281 -18.64 3.50 19.56
C LYS A 281 -19.28 2.11 19.48
N ASP A 282 -20.34 1.87 20.25
CA ASP A 282 -20.99 0.56 20.34
C ASP A 282 -21.60 0.14 19.00
N LYS A 283 -22.11 1.11 18.25
CA LYS A 283 -22.59 0.90 16.88
C LYS A 283 -21.49 0.40 15.96
N ILE A 284 -20.31 1.03 15.95
CA ILE A 284 -19.18 0.58 15.13
C ILE A 284 -18.70 -0.80 15.59
N ILE A 285 -18.49 -1.00 16.90
CA ILE A 285 -18.03 -2.29 17.45
C ILE A 285 -19.00 -3.42 17.10
N SER A 286 -20.31 -3.20 17.26
CA SER A 286 -21.34 -4.19 16.93
C SER A 286 -21.36 -4.51 15.44
N TRP A 287 -21.20 -3.48 14.60
CA TRP A 287 -21.08 -3.65 13.16
C TRP A 287 -19.84 -4.46 12.78
N VAL A 288 -18.66 -4.19 13.37
CA VAL A 288 -17.46 -5.02 13.14
C VAL A 288 -17.72 -6.46 13.55
N LYS A 289 -18.26 -6.70 14.76
CA LYS A 289 -18.53 -8.06 15.28
C LYS A 289 -19.39 -8.94 14.39
N GLN A 290 -20.20 -8.35 13.50
CA GLN A 290 -21.03 -9.07 12.53
C GLN A 290 -20.26 -9.62 11.32
N GLY A 291 -18.93 -9.43 11.25
CA GLY A 291 -18.11 -9.91 10.14
C GLY A 291 -17.62 -8.81 9.20
N ASN A 292 -17.67 -7.55 9.63
CA ASN A 292 -17.20 -6.43 8.83
C ASN A 292 -15.74 -6.05 9.17
N THR A 293 -15.16 -5.16 8.35
CA THR A 293 -13.76 -4.73 8.47
C THR A 293 -13.66 -3.26 8.87
N LEU A 294 -13.02 -2.97 10.00
CA LEU A 294 -12.62 -1.60 10.36
C LEU A 294 -11.16 -1.37 9.96
N VAL A 295 -10.90 -0.38 9.11
CA VAL A 295 -9.54 0.04 8.74
C VAL A 295 -9.23 1.36 9.46
N THR A 296 -8.16 1.37 10.24
CA THR A 296 -7.70 2.56 10.97
C THR A 296 -6.28 2.93 10.56
N ILE A 297 -5.99 4.23 10.53
CA ILE A 297 -4.68 4.78 10.17
C ILE A 297 -4.21 5.76 11.23
N GLY A 298 -2.93 5.66 11.61
CA GLY A 298 -2.26 6.58 12.53
C GLY A 298 -3.03 6.75 13.83
N SER A 299 -3.39 7.99 14.17
CA SER A 299 -4.02 8.28 15.46
C SER A 299 -5.44 7.69 15.60
N ALA A 300 -6.07 7.22 14.52
CA ALA A 300 -7.29 6.41 14.65
C ALA A 300 -6.99 5.02 15.23
N SER A 301 -5.86 4.41 14.88
CA SER A 301 -5.42 3.14 15.46
C SER A 301 -5.09 3.31 16.96
N GLU A 302 -4.41 4.40 17.30
CA GLU A 302 -4.17 4.80 18.70
C GLU A 302 -5.50 4.97 19.47
N TYR A 303 -6.42 5.77 18.93
CA TYR A 303 -7.71 6.05 19.54
C TYR A 303 -8.48 4.77 19.91
N ILE A 304 -8.58 3.79 19.00
CA ILE A 304 -9.35 2.57 19.27
C ILE A 304 -8.66 1.64 20.29
N ILE A 305 -7.32 1.67 20.36
CA ILE A 305 -6.54 0.94 21.36
C ILE A 305 -6.78 1.57 22.75
N GLU A 306 -6.66 2.89 22.85
CA GLU A 306 -6.89 3.62 24.11
C GLU A 306 -8.31 3.47 24.63
N LYS A 307 -9.31 3.45 23.72
CA LYS A 307 -10.71 3.20 24.06
C LYS A 307 -11.05 1.72 24.27
N LYS A 308 -10.06 0.83 24.19
CA LYS A 308 -10.16 -0.61 24.44
C LYS A 308 -11.18 -1.32 23.54
N TRP A 309 -11.22 -0.95 22.25
CA TRP A 309 -12.05 -1.66 21.26
C TRP A 309 -11.42 -3.00 20.89
N VAL A 310 -10.10 -3.08 21.00
CA VAL A 310 -9.24 -4.19 20.62
C VAL A 310 -8.27 -4.52 21.76
N LYS A 311 -7.53 -5.65 21.67
CA LYS A 311 -6.61 -6.12 22.73
C LYS A 311 -5.15 -5.67 22.51
N GLU A 312 -4.87 -5.14 21.33
CA GLU A 312 -3.58 -4.65 20.87
C GLU A 312 -3.16 -3.44 21.68
N GLN A 313 -1.87 -3.16 21.67
CA GLN A 313 -1.26 -2.20 22.58
C GLN A 313 -0.37 -1.24 21.80
N LEU A 314 -0.12 -0.08 22.39
CA LEU A 314 0.92 0.83 21.93
C LEU A 314 2.24 0.43 22.57
N THR A 315 3.33 0.58 21.83
CA THR A 315 4.67 0.57 22.38
C THR A 315 4.82 1.77 23.30
N LYS A 316 5.11 1.52 24.58
CA LYS A 316 5.29 2.55 25.59
C LYS A 316 6.65 2.41 26.22
N VAL A 317 7.29 3.55 26.46
CA VAL A 317 8.47 3.65 27.32
C VAL A 317 7.98 4.14 28.68
N GLU A 318 8.31 3.40 29.73
CA GLU A 318 8.04 3.86 31.10
C GLU A 318 8.87 5.12 31.35
N LYS A 319 8.17 6.25 31.60
CA LYS A 319 8.82 7.45 32.10
C LYS A 319 9.08 7.27 33.59
N ASP A 320 10.29 7.54 34.03
CA ASP A 320 10.61 7.60 35.46
C ASP A 320 9.79 8.72 36.12
N SER A 321 8.76 8.34 36.87
CA SER A 321 7.86 9.28 37.56
C SER A 321 8.54 10.01 38.73
N LEU A 322 9.73 9.58 39.15
CA LEU A 322 10.51 10.18 40.23
C LEU A 322 11.58 11.15 39.71
N ALA A 323 11.77 11.25 38.39
CA ALA A 323 12.70 12.19 37.79
C ALA A 323 12.25 13.64 38.05
N VAL A 324 13.09 14.41 38.72
CA VAL A 324 12.86 15.85 38.91
C VAL A 324 13.01 16.54 37.55
N PRO A 325 11.99 17.30 37.08
CA PRO A 325 12.08 18.00 35.81
C PRO A 325 13.24 18.98 35.83
N GLU A 326 14.19 18.81 34.92
CA GLU A 326 15.26 19.78 34.72
C GLU A 326 14.68 21.07 34.12
N ARG A 327 15.03 22.23 34.69
CA ARG A 327 14.61 23.52 34.17
C ARG A 327 15.44 23.87 32.95
N LEU A 328 14.85 23.76 31.78
CA LEU A 328 15.46 24.17 30.51
C LEU A 328 15.16 25.65 30.20
N PRO A 329 16.04 26.37 29.47
CA PRO A 329 15.74 27.70 28.98
C PRO A 329 14.50 27.67 28.07
N TYR A 330 13.55 28.59 28.31
CA TYR A 330 12.32 28.66 27.53
C TYR A 330 12.57 28.94 26.04
N VAL A 331 13.63 29.70 25.72
CA VAL A 331 14.01 30.04 24.34
C VAL A 331 14.34 28.80 23.50
N ASP A 332 14.78 27.71 24.13
CA ASP A 332 15.15 26.46 23.46
C ASP A 332 13.98 25.46 23.42
N ALA A 333 12.79 25.84 23.92
CA ALA A 333 11.65 24.92 24.04
C ALA A 333 11.23 24.33 22.69
N ASP A 334 11.14 25.15 21.64
CA ASP A 334 10.74 24.71 20.31
C ASP A 334 11.77 23.74 19.70
N GLU A 335 13.06 23.98 19.91
CA GLU A 335 14.12 23.08 19.44
C GLU A 335 14.11 21.75 20.20
N HIS A 336 13.99 21.80 21.53
CA HIS A 336 13.93 20.60 22.37
C HIS A 336 12.68 19.75 22.10
N LEU A 337 11.51 20.36 21.96
CA LEU A 337 10.26 19.66 21.67
C LEU A 337 10.20 19.20 20.22
N GLY A 338 10.63 20.04 19.28
CA GLY A 338 10.63 19.74 17.85
C GLY A 338 11.59 18.63 17.45
N LYS A 339 12.72 18.48 18.18
CA LYS A 339 13.69 17.42 17.92
C LYS A 339 13.13 16.01 18.10
N GLU A 340 12.18 15.83 19.01
CA GLU A 340 11.52 14.54 19.23
C GLU A 340 10.40 14.26 18.22
N SER A 341 10.00 15.25 17.42
CA SER A 341 8.93 15.10 16.44
C SER A 341 9.37 14.25 15.24
N VAL A 342 8.51 13.33 14.82
CA VAL A 342 8.74 12.50 13.61
C VAL A 342 8.12 13.19 12.40
N GLY A 343 8.85 14.16 11.86
CA GLY A 343 8.44 14.99 10.72
C GLY A 343 8.64 14.33 9.36
N GLY A 344 8.29 13.04 9.19
CA GLY A 344 8.36 12.37 7.90
C GLY A 344 9.71 11.71 7.59
N ILE A 345 9.78 10.39 7.79
CA ILE A 345 10.93 9.53 7.56
C ILE A 345 10.55 8.33 6.69
N ILE A 346 11.53 7.76 5.98
CA ILE A 346 11.36 6.53 5.19
C ILE A 346 12.05 5.39 5.90
N LEU A 347 11.33 4.27 6.07
CA LEU A 347 11.79 3.13 6.86
C LEU A 347 11.61 1.79 6.14
N LYS A 348 12.55 0.86 6.33
CA LYS A 348 12.46 -0.56 5.98
C LYS A 348 11.49 -1.27 6.93
N THR A 349 10.52 -1.96 6.35
CA THR A 349 9.63 -2.87 7.07
C THR A 349 9.68 -4.26 6.47
N SER A 350 9.76 -5.28 7.31
CA SER A 350 9.54 -6.67 6.94
C SER A 350 8.04 -6.92 6.82
N LEU A 351 7.60 -7.42 5.66
CA LEU A 351 6.21 -7.69 5.31
C LEU A 351 5.97 -9.20 5.18
N ASP A 352 4.90 -9.69 5.80
CA ASP A 352 4.36 -11.01 5.49
C ASP A 352 3.57 -10.99 4.18
N VAL A 353 4.24 -11.39 3.10
CA VAL A 353 3.64 -11.48 1.75
C VAL A 353 2.62 -12.61 1.60
N THR A 354 2.47 -13.47 2.62
CA THR A 354 1.48 -14.58 2.64
C THR A 354 0.19 -14.19 3.36
N HIS A 355 0.19 -13.09 4.09
CA HIS A 355 -1.02 -12.49 4.66
C HIS A 355 -1.81 -11.78 3.55
N PRO A 356 -3.17 -11.79 3.53
CA PRO A 356 -3.95 -11.14 2.46
C PRO A 356 -3.62 -9.66 2.23
N LEU A 357 -3.24 -8.94 3.29
CA LEU A 357 -2.76 -7.55 3.18
C LEU A 357 -1.45 -7.42 2.42
N GLY A 358 -0.60 -8.45 2.39
CA GLY A 358 0.66 -8.51 1.64
C GLY A 358 0.54 -9.12 0.24
N PHE A 359 -0.66 -9.47 -0.24
CA PHE A 359 -0.85 -10.02 -1.58
C PHE A 359 -0.44 -9.00 -2.66
N GLY A 360 0.14 -9.50 -3.76
CA GLY A 360 0.67 -8.66 -4.83
C GLY A 360 2.09 -8.11 -4.57
N TYR A 361 2.66 -8.40 -3.39
CA TYR A 361 4.06 -8.13 -3.11
C TYR A 361 4.91 -9.39 -3.32
N ARG A 362 6.13 -9.19 -3.82
CA ARG A 362 7.16 -10.24 -3.87
C ARG A 362 8.35 -9.95 -2.96
N ASP A 363 8.63 -8.68 -2.73
CA ASP A 363 9.67 -8.25 -1.80
C ASP A 363 9.15 -8.36 -0.36
N LYS A 364 9.93 -9.03 0.48
CA LYS A 364 9.62 -9.17 1.91
C LYS A 364 10.03 -7.96 2.73
N VAL A 365 10.77 -7.02 2.13
CA VAL A 365 11.15 -5.76 2.76
C VAL A 365 10.69 -4.64 1.87
N ILE A 366 9.89 -3.72 2.41
CA ILE A 366 9.36 -2.57 1.66
C ILE A 366 9.60 -1.26 2.42
N PRO A 367 9.76 -0.14 1.71
CA PRO A 367 9.79 1.19 2.31
C PRO A 367 8.39 1.61 2.76
N VAL A 368 8.30 2.23 3.93
CA VAL A 368 7.08 2.89 4.45
C VAL A 368 7.40 4.33 4.86
N TYR A 369 6.37 5.17 4.91
CA TYR A 369 6.49 6.56 5.35
C TYR A 369 5.91 6.75 6.74
N LYS A 370 6.72 7.25 7.66
CA LYS A 370 6.25 7.59 9.00
C LYS A 370 6.33 9.08 9.25
N ASN A 371 5.19 9.69 9.58
CA ASN A 371 5.05 11.13 9.83
C ASN A 371 4.22 11.42 11.09
N ASN A 372 4.25 10.48 12.03
CA ASN A 372 3.51 10.53 13.29
C ASN A 372 4.25 9.69 14.34
N GLU A 373 3.85 9.85 15.60
CA GLU A 373 4.41 9.14 16.76
C GLU A 373 3.49 8.00 17.24
N VAL A 374 2.67 7.43 16.35
CA VAL A 374 1.86 6.26 16.71
C VAL A 374 2.73 5.02 16.60
N TRP A 375 3.02 4.44 17.76
CA TRP A 375 3.88 3.27 17.93
C TRP A 375 3.03 2.06 18.28
N LEU A 376 2.66 1.25 17.28
CA LEU A 376 1.89 0.03 17.55
C LEU A 376 2.84 -1.06 18.07
N ALA A 377 2.54 -1.65 19.22
CA ALA A 377 3.25 -2.85 19.65
C ALA A 377 2.87 -4.02 18.72
N PRO A 378 3.82 -4.92 18.39
CA PRO A 378 3.50 -6.15 17.70
C PRO A 378 2.37 -6.89 18.42
N SER A 379 1.48 -7.52 17.64
CA SER A 379 0.40 -8.30 18.23
C SER A 379 0.96 -9.48 19.03
N LYS A 380 0.27 -9.84 20.11
CA LYS A 380 0.57 -11.06 20.87
C LYS A 380 0.18 -12.33 20.11
N ASN A 381 -0.67 -12.20 19.08
CA ASN A 381 -1.00 -13.29 18.19
C ASN A 381 0.08 -13.45 17.10
N GLU A 382 0.52 -14.69 16.88
CA GLU A 382 1.64 -15.04 16.00
C GLU A 382 1.43 -14.65 14.54
N TYR A 383 0.19 -14.50 14.10
CA TYR A 383 -0.19 -14.26 12.70
C TYR A 383 -0.71 -12.84 12.45
N ALA A 384 -0.86 -12.03 13.50
CA ALA A 384 -1.56 -10.76 13.43
C ALA A 384 -0.62 -9.55 13.30
N THR A 385 0.71 -9.76 13.33
CA THR A 385 1.70 -8.75 12.97
C THR A 385 2.08 -8.91 11.49
N VAL A 386 1.54 -8.05 10.63
CA VAL A 386 1.65 -8.17 9.18
C VAL A 386 2.90 -7.49 8.64
N ALA A 387 3.22 -6.30 9.16
CA ALA A 387 4.46 -5.60 8.84
C ALA A 387 5.13 -5.06 10.10
N LYS A 388 6.44 -5.32 10.23
CA LYS A 388 7.26 -4.87 11.37
C LYS A 388 8.49 -4.11 10.87
N TYR A 389 8.90 -3.04 11.54
CA TYR A 389 10.16 -2.37 11.22
C TYR A 389 11.34 -3.35 11.38
N THR A 390 12.32 -3.27 10.48
CA THR A 390 13.51 -4.13 10.55
C THR A 390 14.43 -3.71 11.70
N SER A 391 15.41 -4.56 12.04
CA SER A 391 16.41 -4.25 13.08
C SER A 391 17.27 -3.02 12.74
N ASP A 392 17.53 -2.82 11.45
CA ASP A 392 18.09 -1.61 10.86
C ASP A 392 17.04 -1.00 9.92
N PRO A 393 16.12 -0.16 10.45
CA PRO A 393 14.95 0.29 9.70
C PRO A 393 15.19 1.56 8.90
N HIS A 394 16.25 2.32 9.15
CA HIS A 394 16.41 3.64 8.53
C HIS A 394 16.71 3.53 7.01
N ILE A 395 16.03 4.37 6.21
CA ILE A 395 16.33 4.60 4.79
C ILE A 395 16.66 6.07 4.57
N ASP A 396 15.78 6.97 5.05
CA ASP A 396 15.90 8.40 4.84
C ASP A 396 15.14 9.18 5.92
N GLY A 397 15.52 10.44 6.14
CA GLY A 397 14.94 11.35 7.11
C GLY A 397 15.58 11.34 8.51
N PHE A 398 15.16 12.26 9.35
CA PHE A 398 15.68 12.43 10.70
C PHE A 398 14.78 11.76 11.76
N ILE A 399 15.41 11.01 12.66
CA ILE A 399 14.77 10.43 13.84
C ILE A 399 15.81 10.40 14.96
N THR A 400 15.38 10.72 16.20
CA THR A 400 16.28 10.67 17.36
C THR A 400 16.62 9.23 17.73
N GLU A 401 17.79 9.03 18.34
CA GLU A 401 18.21 7.72 18.84
C GLU A 401 17.20 7.14 19.83
N LYS A 402 16.63 8.00 20.70
CA LYS A 402 15.57 7.62 21.62
C LYS A 402 14.33 7.08 20.89
N ASN A 403 13.82 7.81 19.89
CA ASN A 403 12.67 7.36 19.10
C ASN A 403 12.98 6.09 18.30
N MET A 404 14.18 6.01 17.72
CA MET A 404 14.64 4.85 16.96
C MET A 404 14.68 3.58 17.83
N GLU A 405 15.41 3.62 18.95
CA GLU A 405 15.70 2.44 19.75
C GLU A 405 14.52 2.05 20.67
N GLN A 406 13.87 3.03 21.31
CA GLN A 406 12.89 2.74 22.34
C GLN A 406 11.46 2.62 21.81
N TYR A 407 11.16 3.23 20.66
CA TYR A 407 9.81 3.26 20.11
C TYR A 407 9.72 2.56 18.75
N LEU A 408 10.55 2.93 17.78
CA LEU A 408 10.41 2.46 16.41
C LEU A 408 10.77 0.97 16.25
N LYS A 409 12.00 0.57 16.58
CA LYS A 409 12.46 -0.82 16.45
C LYS A 409 11.58 -1.87 17.15
N PRO A 410 11.05 -1.62 18.36
CA PRO A 410 10.14 -2.59 19.00
C PRO A 410 8.73 -2.60 18.39
N SER A 411 8.36 -1.60 17.59
CA SER A 411 7.00 -1.45 17.05
C SER A 411 6.74 -2.20 15.74
N ALA A 412 5.47 -2.29 15.38
CA ALA A 412 4.97 -2.74 14.09
C ALA A 412 4.43 -1.57 13.26
N SER A 413 4.42 -1.73 11.94
CA SER A 413 3.87 -0.78 10.97
C SER A 413 2.41 -1.11 10.62
N LEU A 414 2.08 -2.41 10.53
CA LEU A 414 0.76 -2.90 10.19
C LEU A 414 0.43 -4.15 11.01
N ILE A 415 -0.70 -4.10 11.72
CA ILE A 415 -1.22 -5.23 12.49
C ILE A 415 -2.72 -5.40 12.23
N THR A 416 -3.21 -6.60 12.53
CA THR A 416 -4.64 -6.92 12.50
C THR A 416 -5.12 -7.36 13.87
N SER A 417 -6.40 -7.20 14.16
CA SER A 417 -7.03 -7.61 15.42
C SER A 417 -8.36 -8.31 15.16
N PRO A 418 -8.65 -9.46 15.80
CA PRO A 418 -9.95 -10.07 15.71
C PRO A 418 -10.96 -9.32 16.59
N LEU A 419 -12.16 -9.07 16.08
CA LEU A 419 -13.24 -8.45 16.85
C LEU A 419 -14.58 -9.10 16.51
N GLY A 420 -14.99 -10.08 17.33
CA GLY A 420 -16.13 -10.95 17.03
C GLY A 420 -15.85 -11.81 15.80
N SER A 421 -16.81 -11.89 14.87
CA SER A 421 -16.56 -12.46 13.53
C SER A 421 -15.86 -11.47 12.60
N GLY A 422 -15.72 -10.21 13.02
CA GLY A 422 -15.05 -9.13 12.31
C GLY A 422 -13.57 -9.03 12.56
N ARG A 423 -12.99 -7.96 12.01
CA ARG A 423 -11.58 -7.65 12.19
C ARG A 423 -11.32 -6.15 12.15
N VAL A 424 -10.19 -5.77 12.71
CA VAL A 424 -9.64 -4.42 12.61
C VAL A 424 -8.27 -4.48 11.97
N VAL A 425 -8.05 -3.72 10.92
CA VAL A 425 -6.76 -3.50 10.27
C VAL A 425 -6.21 -2.16 10.77
N MET A 426 -5.02 -2.16 11.36
CA MET A 426 -4.43 -0.99 12.02
C MET A 426 -3.09 -0.65 11.39
N PHE A 427 -3.05 0.49 10.70
CA PHE A 427 -1.83 1.06 10.14
C PHE A 427 -1.24 2.09 11.11
N ALA A 428 0.00 1.88 11.57
CA ALA A 428 0.74 2.89 12.31
C ALA A 428 1.13 4.07 11.40
N ASP A 429 1.46 3.74 10.16
CA ASP A 429 1.94 4.65 9.14
C ASP A 429 0.83 5.02 8.18
N ASN A 430 0.96 6.14 7.47
CA ASN A 430 -0.02 6.51 6.46
C ASN A 430 0.30 5.80 5.12
N PRO A 431 -0.47 4.78 4.70
CA PRO A 431 -0.22 4.08 3.44
C PRO A 431 -0.53 4.93 2.21
N ASN A 432 -1.18 6.09 2.39
CA ASN A 432 -1.71 6.92 1.32
C ASN A 432 -1.10 8.32 1.22
N PHE A 433 -0.03 8.58 1.99
CA PHE A 433 0.56 9.91 2.14
C PHE A 433 0.72 10.67 0.81
N ARG A 434 0.18 11.90 0.77
CA ARG A 434 0.17 12.82 -0.38
C ARG A 434 -0.26 12.21 -1.72
N GLY A 435 -1.04 11.13 -1.70
CA GLY A 435 -1.46 10.42 -2.91
C GLY A 435 -0.30 9.88 -3.77
N SER A 436 0.92 9.79 -3.22
CA SER A 436 2.14 9.51 -4.00
C SER A 436 2.79 8.16 -3.65
N TRP A 437 2.30 7.47 -2.62
CA TRP A 437 2.88 6.23 -2.10
C TRP A 437 2.36 4.96 -2.77
N TYR A 438 2.66 4.82 -4.07
CA TYR A 438 2.28 3.64 -4.87
C TYR A 438 2.75 2.32 -4.24
N GLY A 439 3.88 2.35 -3.52
CA GLY A 439 4.45 1.20 -2.83
C GLY A 439 3.61 0.67 -1.67
N THR A 440 2.92 1.52 -0.90
CA THR A 440 2.16 1.11 0.31
C THR A 440 0.65 1.24 0.13
N ASN A 441 0.17 2.01 -0.87
CA ASN A 441 -1.26 2.11 -1.20
C ASN A 441 -1.89 0.72 -1.44
N LYS A 442 -1.13 -0.25 -1.98
CA LYS A 442 -1.63 -1.61 -2.22
C LYS A 442 -1.98 -2.35 -0.93
N LEU A 443 -1.25 -2.13 0.19
CA LEU A 443 -1.65 -2.67 1.50
C LEU A 443 -3.04 -2.16 1.92
N PHE A 444 -3.31 -0.87 1.70
CA PHE A 444 -4.62 -0.27 1.98
C PHE A 444 -5.71 -0.82 1.06
N LEU A 445 -5.43 -0.95 -0.24
CA LEU A 445 -6.38 -1.56 -1.18
C LEU A 445 -6.66 -3.02 -0.83
N ASN A 446 -5.64 -3.80 -0.45
CA ASN A 446 -5.83 -5.17 0.02
C ASN A 446 -6.76 -5.22 1.24
N ALA A 447 -6.68 -4.26 2.16
CA ALA A 447 -7.62 -4.18 3.28
C ALA A 447 -9.07 -3.98 2.84
N LEU A 448 -9.32 -3.23 1.76
CA LEU A 448 -10.67 -2.99 1.23
C LEU A 448 -11.22 -4.16 0.41
N PHE A 449 -10.39 -4.77 -0.43
CA PHE A 449 -10.80 -5.80 -1.38
C PHE A 449 -10.70 -7.23 -0.83
N LEU A 450 -9.80 -7.47 0.14
CA LEU A 450 -9.53 -8.80 0.69
C LEU A 450 -9.84 -8.89 2.18
N GLY A 451 -10.27 -7.78 2.82
CA GLY A 451 -10.54 -7.71 4.25
C GLY A 451 -11.53 -8.77 4.74
N GLU A 452 -12.58 -9.05 3.95
CA GLU A 452 -13.59 -10.06 4.28
C GLU A 452 -13.00 -11.48 4.49
N HIS A 453 -11.84 -11.76 3.89
CA HIS A 453 -11.15 -13.07 3.96
C HIS A 453 -9.98 -13.10 4.93
N ILE A 454 -9.71 -12.01 5.66
CA ILE A 454 -8.71 -12.01 6.73
C ILE A 454 -9.32 -12.70 7.95
N GLU A 455 -8.82 -13.91 8.23
CA GLU A 455 -9.12 -14.68 9.42
C GLU A 455 -7.84 -14.78 10.26
N ILE A 456 -7.89 -14.29 11.50
CA ILE A 456 -6.75 -14.36 12.42
C ILE A 456 -6.89 -15.67 13.21
N PRO A 457 -5.96 -16.64 13.05
CA PRO A 457 -5.99 -17.89 13.79
C PRO A 457 -5.94 -17.63 15.30
N ASN A 458 -6.60 -18.47 16.10
CA ASN A 458 -6.59 -18.36 17.57
C ASN A 458 -5.29 -18.86 18.19
#